data_AF-A0A4P1QVQ2-F1
#
_entry.id   AF-A0A4P1QVQ2-F1
#
_cell.length_a   1.000
_cell.length_b   1.000
_cell.length_c   1.000
_cell.angle_alpha   90.00
_cell.angle_beta   90.00
_cell.angle_gamma   90.00
#
_symmetry.space_group_name_H-M   'P 1'
#
loop_
_entity.id
_entity.type
_entity.pdbx_description
1 polymer ?
#
loop_
_entity_poly.entity_id
_entity_poly.type
_entity_poly.pdbx_seq_one_letter_code
_entity_poly.pdbx_strand_id
1 'polypeptide(L)'
;MAPMNFPLRWESTGDQWWYASPIDWAAANGHYDLVHELLRIDSNHLFKLTSLRRIRRLEVVWDDEEQFNDVAKFRSQVAQKLLLECESKRGKKSLIRAGYGGWLMYTAASAGDMGFVQVLLERNPLLVFGEGEYGVTDILYAAARSKNCEVFRLLFDFAVSPRFHTGKGGIFEEHIGEIPSVYKWEMTNRALHAAARGGNLKILEELLANCTDILTYRDAHDSTILHAAAGRGQVEVIFCSFYSLLIIAFSL
;
A
#
# COMPACT_ATOMS: atom_id res chain seq x y z
N MET A 1 -19.94 -10.27 10.79
CA MET A 1 -20.95 -9.97 9.75
C MET A 1 -20.45 -8.77 8.99
N ALA A 2 -20.42 -8.80 7.66
CA ALA A 2 -20.12 -7.60 6.88
C ALA A 2 -21.17 -6.52 7.24
N PRO A 3 -20.76 -5.25 7.44
CA PRO A 3 -21.67 -4.21 7.88
C PRO A 3 -22.85 -4.06 6.91
N MET A 4 -24.06 -3.92 7.48
CA MET A 4 -25.33 -4.02 6.74
C MET A 4 -25.53 -2.93 5.69
N ASN A 5 -24.81 -1.80 5.74
CA ASN A 5 -24.90 -0.74 4.74
C ASN A 5 -23.58 0.04 4.65
N PHE A 6 -22.79 -0.21 3.61
CA PHE A 6 -21.76 0.76 3.22
C PHE A 6 -22.44 2.03 2.70
N PRO A 7 -22.06 3.23 3.16
CA PRO A 7 -22.57 4.45 2.59
C PRO A 7 -22.11 4.53 1.12
N LEU A 8 -23.05 4.34 0.21
CA LEU A 8 -22.86 4.58 -1.23
C LEU A 8 -22.86 6.08 -1.57
N ARG A 9 -23.06 6.96 -0.57
CA ARG A 9 -23.19 8.40 -0.72
C ARG A 9 -22.08 9.14 0.02
N TRP A 10 -21.52 10.13 -0.65
CA TRP A 10 -20.63 11.13 -0.07
C TRP A 10 -21.50 12.24 0.54
N GLU A 11 -21.17 12.72 1.74
CA GLU A 11 -21.74 13.94 2.29
C GLU A 11 -20.83 15.11 1.90
N SER A 12 -21.11 15.74 0.75
CA SER A 12 -20.68 17.12 0.50
C SER A 12 -21.58 17.76 -0.56
N THR A 13 -22.33 18.77 -0.12
CA THR A 13 -22.75 19.94 -0.91
C THR A 13 -22.77 19.77 -2.43
N GLY A 14 -23.94 19.43 -2.98
CA GLY A 14 -24.24 19.52 -4.41
C GLY A 14 -24.86 18.25 -4.97
N ASP A 15 -26.05 18.38 -5.54
CA ASP A 15 -26.95 17.29 -5.91
C ASP A 15 -26.32 16.27 -6.89
N GLN A 16 -26.12 15.05 -6.38
CA GLN A 16 -25.63 13.82 -7.01
C GLN A 16 -24.11 13.78 -7.31
N TRP A 17 -23.46 12.65 -6.96
CA TRP A 17 -22.67 11.78 -7.87
C TRP A 17 -22.03 10.61 -7.11
N TRP A 18 -22.37 9.37 -7.51
CA TRP A 18 -21.86 8.12 -6.92
C TRP A 18 -20.37 7.91 -7.23
N TYR A 19 -19.46 8.32 -6.35
CA TYR A 19 -18.03 8.03 -6.53
C TYR A 19 -17.69 6.56 -6.26
N ALA A 20 -18.38 5.89 -5.33
CA ALA A 20 -18.31 4.45 -5.17
C ALA A 20 -19.13 3.77 -6.28
N SER A 21 -18.45 3.12 -7.22
CA SER A 21 -19.13 2.34 -8.25
C SER A 21 -19.60 0.99 -7.69
N PRO A 22 -20.59 0.33 -8.32
CA PRO A 22 -21.06 -0.98 -7.86
C PRO A 22 -19.93 -2.02 -7.70
N ILE A 23 -18.90 -1.97 -8.55
CA ILE A 23 -17.73 -2.85 -8.43
C ILE A 23 -16.86 -2.52 -7.21
N ASP A 24 -16.74 -1.24 -6.84
CA ASP A 24 -15.99 -0.81 -5.65
C ASP A 24 -16.68 -1.32 -4.38
N TRP A 25 -18.00 -1.18 -4.33
CA TRP A 25 -18.83 -1.68 -3.22
C TRP A 25 -18.76 -3.21 -3.12
N ALA A 26 -18.90 -3.91 -4.25
CA ALA A 26 -18.82 -5.37 -4.28
C ALA A 26 -17.45 -5.86 -3.80
N ALA A 27 -16.36 -5.20 -4.22
CA ALA A 27 -15.01 -5.53 -3.78
C ALA A 27 -14.79 -5.26 -2.28
N ALA A 28 -15.29 -4.13 -1.76
CA ALA A 28 -15.19 -3.79 -0.34
C ALA A 28 -15.93 -4.76 0.59
N ASN A 29 -16.95 -5.46 0.08
CA ASN A 29 -17.71 -6.48 0.82
C ASN A 29 -17.27 -7.91 0.51
N GLY A 30 -16.25 -8.09 -0.34
CA GLY A 30 -15.74 -9.43 -0.69
C GLY A 30 -16.66 -10.23 -1.61
N HIS A 31 -17.64 -9.58 -2.25
CA HIS A 31 -18.57 -10.19 -3.19
C HIS A 31 -17.91 -10.47 -4.54
N TYR A 32 -16.99 -11.44 -4.54
CA TYR A 32 -16.23 -11.82 -5.72
C TYR A 32 -17.10 -12.13 -6.95
N ASP A 33 -18.17 -12.90 -6.77
CA ASP A 33 -19.02 -13.32 -7.87
C ASP A 33 -19.67 -12.11 -8.55
N LEU A 34 -20.09 -11.11 -7.77
CA LEU A 34 -20.63 -9.86 -8.30
C LEU A 34 -19.56 -9.04 -9.01
N VAL A 35 -18.36 -8.92 -8.44
CA VAL A 35 -17.22 -8.25 -9.11
C VAL A 35 -16.94 -8.91 -10.46
N HIS A 36 -16.91 -10.24 -10.48
CA HIS A 36 -16.63 -11.01 -11.68
C HIS A 36 -17.73 -10.87 -12.74
N GLU A 37 -19.01 -10.89 -12.36
CA GLU A 37 -20.11 -10.63 -13.30
C GLU A 37 -20.09 -9.20 -13.84
N LEU A 38 -19.78 -8.20 -13.00
CA LEU A 38 -19.63 -6.80 -13.46
C LEU A 38 -18.49 -6.64 -14.47
N LEU A 39 -17.36 -7.35 -14.27
CA LEU A 39 -16.25 -7.37 -15.21
C LEU A 39 -16.57 -8.08 -16.53
N ARG A 40 -17.48 -9.07 -16.51
CA ARG A 40 -18.01 -9.73 -17.72
C ARG A 40 -18.92 -8.82 -18.51
N ILE A 41 -19.75 -8.03 -17.83
CA ILE A 41 -20.65 -7.06 -18.47
C ILE A 41 -19.83 -5.95 -19.14
N ASP A 42 -18.85 -5.39 -18.42
CA ASP A 42 -17.98 -4.35 -18.96
C ASP A 42 -16.60 -4.39 -18.29
N SER A 43 -15.57 -4.71 -19.07
CA SER A 43 -14.19 -4.82 -18.63
C SER A 43 -13.58 -3.49 -18.21
N ASN A 44 -14.16 -2.34 -18.60
CA ASN A 44 -13.71 -1.02 -18.15
C ASN A 44 -13.91 -0.81 -16.64
N HIS A 45 -14.74 -1.62 -15.99
CA HIS A 45 -14.86 -1.61 -14.54
C HIS A 45 -13.53 -2.00 -13.84
N LEU A 46 -12.65 -2.74 -14.50
CA LEU A 46 -11.34 -3.07 -13.95
C LEU A 46 -10.48 -1.81 -13.75
N PHE A 47 -10.53 -0.86 -14.70
CA PHE A 47 -9.82 0.42 -14.55
C PHE A 47 -10.32 1.22 -13.33
N LYS A 48 -11.63 1.19 -13.07
CA LYS A 48 -12.21 1.81 -11.87
C LYS A 48 -11.71 1.10 -10.60
N LEU A 49 -11.83 -0.23 -10.55
CA LEU A 49 -11.44 -1.04 -9.40
C LEU A 49 -9.95 -0.90 -9.04
N THR A 50 -9.09 -0.68 -10.04
CA THR A 50 -7.62 -0.64 -9.88
C THR A 50 -7.03 0.76 -9.78
N SER A 51 -7.83 1.84 -9.89
CA SER A 51 -7.30 3.21 -9.83
C SER A 51 -6.89 3.60 -8.40
N LEU A 52 -5.62 3.97 -8.22
CA LEU A 52 -5.08 4.37 -6.92
C LEU A 52 -5.79 5.62 -6.39
N ARG A 53 -6.05 6.61 -7.26
CA ARG A 53 -6.72 7.85 -6.88
C ARG A 53 -8.12 7.59 -6.32
N ARG A 54 -8.82 6.59 -6.87
CA ARG A 54 -10.15 6.18 -6.41
C ARG A 54 -10.04 5.41 -5.09
N ILE A 55 -9.17 4.42 -5.00
CA ILE A 55 -8.97 3.61 -3.79
C ILE A 55 -8.65 4.51 -2.59
N ARG A 56 -7.72 5.46 -2.72
CA ARG A 56 -7.34 6.38 -1.64
C ARG A 56 -8.49 7.22 -1.10
N ARG A 57 -9.44 7.60 -1.96
CA ARG A 57 -10.65 8.32 -1.52
C ARG A 57 -11.60 7.40 -0.77
N LEU A 58 -11.75 6.17 -1.25
CA LEU A 58 -12.61 5.18 -0.61
C LEU A 58 -12.04 4.71 0.73
N GLU A 59 -10.72 4.64 0.90
CA GLU A 59 -10.08 4.31 2.18
C GLU A 59 -10.43 5.31 3.29
N VAL A 60 -10.56 6.61 2.97
CA VAL A 60 -10.98 7.62 3.96
C VAL A 60 -12.41 7.37 4.47
N VAL A 61 -13.26 6.74 3.66
CA VAL A 61 -14.66 6.48 3.99
C VAL A 61 -14.84 5.10 4.63
N TRP A 62 -14.12 4.10 4.12
CA TRP A 62 -14.37 2.70 4.43
C TRP A 62 -13.28 2.05 5.26
N ASP A 63 -12.14 2.68 5.49
CA ASP A 63 -11.05 2.02 6.21
C ASP A 63 -10.62 2.78 7.48
N ASP A 64 -11.11 4.01 7.69
CA ASP A 64 -10.80 4.84 8.86
C ASP A 64 -11.90 4.76 9.96
N GLU A 65 -13.04 4.10 9.72
CA GLU A 65 -14.03 3.81 10.77
C GLU A 65 -13.86 2.40 11.35
N GLU A 66 -13.91 2.26 12.69
CA GLU A 66 -13.75 0.97 13.40
C GLU A 66 -14.73 -0.13 12.92
N GLN A 67 -15.86 0.26 12.33
CA GLN A 67 -16.88 -0.64 11.82
C GLN A 67 -16.47 -1.39 10.54
N PHE A 68 -15.46 -0.88 9.81
CA PHE A 68 -15.08 -1.38 8.48
C PHE A 68 -13.66 -1.98 8.41
N ASN A 69 -13.17 -2.50 9.54
CA ASN A 69 -11.84 -3.10 9.68
C ASN A 69 -11.50 -4.21 8.65
N ASP A 70 -12.50 -4.85 8.05
CA ASP A 70 -12.31 -5.97 7.12
C ASP A 70 -12.24 -5.56 5.63
N VAL A 71 -12.45 -4.29 5.28
CA VAL A 71 -12.53 -3.84 3.87
C VAL A 71 -11.26 -4.12 3.09
N ALA A 72 -10.11 -3.78 3.65
CA ALA A 72 -8.81 -4.05 3.02
C ALA A 72 -8.63 -5.55 2.77
N LYS A 73 -9.02 -6.38 3.75
CA LYS A 73 -8.97 -7.85 3.64
C LYS A 73 -9.87 -8.37 2.54
N PHE A 74 -11.11 -7.89 2.44
CA PHE A 74 -12.04 -8.28 1.39
C PHE A 74 -11.54 -7.88 -0.01
N ARG A 75 -10.98 -6.67 -0.15
CA ARG A 75 -10.36 -6.23 -1.40
C ARG A 75 -9.17 -7.09 -1.79
N SER A 76 -8.30 -7.45 -0.84
CA SER A 76 -7.18 -8.37 -1.06
C SER A 76 -7.68 -9.75 -1.54
N GLN A 77 -8.72 -10.30 -0.90
CA GLN A 77 -9.30 -11.58 -1.31
C GLN A 77 -9.88 -11.55 -2.73
N VAL A 78 -10.57 -10.46 -3.09
CA VAL A 78 -11.10 -10.27 -4.45
C VAL A 78 -9.95 -10.19 -5.46
N ALA A 79 -8.91 -9.42 -5.16
CA ALA A 79 -7.73 -9.28 -6.01
C ALA A 79 -6.99 -10.61 -6.19
N GLN A 80 -6.81 -11.38 -5.11
CA GLN A 80 -6.21 -12.72 -5.13
C GLN A 80 -7.02 -13.70 -5.98
N LYS A 81 -8.35 -13.74 -5.81
CA LYS A 81 -9.23 -14.61 -6.63
C LYS A 81 -9.20 -14.22 -8.11
N LEU A 82 -9.22 -12.92 -8.43
CA LEU A 82 -9.11 -12.43 -9.81
C LEU A 82 -7.78 -12.84 -10.45
N LEU A 83 -6.68 -12.78 -9.70
CA LEU A 83 -5.37 -13.26 -10.16
C LEU A 83 -5.38 -14.76 -10.45
N LEU A 84 -5.88 -15.58 -9.52
CA LEU A 84 -5.96 -17.04 -9.69
C LEU A 84 -6.83 -17.44 -10.88
N GLU A 85 -7.96 -16.77 -11.09
CA GLU A 85 -8.85 -17.07 -12.22
C GLU A 85 -8.21 -16.72 -13.57
N CYS A 86 -7.52 -15.58 -13.66
CA CYS A 86 -6.81 -15.17 -14.87
C CYS A 86 -5.69 -16.15 -15.25
N GLU A 87 -5.14 -16.88 -14.27
CA GLU A 87 -4.05 -17.84 -14.48
C GLU A 87 -4.54 -19.26 -14.77
N SER A 88 -5.70 -19.64 -14.22
CA SER A 88 -6.35 -20.92 -14.51
C SER A 88 -6.80 -21.02 -15.98
N LYS A 89 -7.27 -19.91 -16.54
CA LYS A 89 -7.59 -19.80 -17.97
C LYS A 89 -6.27 -19.81 -18.75
N ARG A 90 -5.94 -20.93 -19.41
CA ARG A 90 -4.72 -21.24 -20.21
C ARG A 90 -4.23 -20.17 -21.23
N GLY A 91 -4.82 -18.98 -21.29
CA GLY A 91 -4.33 -17.83 -22.05
C GLY A 91 -3.28 -17.04 -21.26
N LYS A 92 -2.23 -16.58 -21.95
CA LYS A 92 -1.03 -15.93 -21.39
C LYS A 92 -1.24 -14.56 -20.69
N LYS A 93 -2.44 -14.25 -20.18
CA LYS A 93 -2.82 -12.94 -19.62
C LYS A 93 -2.82 -12.97 -18.09
N SER A 94 -1.64 -13.02 -17.47
CA SER A 94 -1.53 -12.74 -16.03
C SER A 94 -1.83 -11.26 -15.78
N LEU A 95 -2.58 -10.93 -14.72
CA LEU A 95 -2.86 -9.54 -14.33
C LEU A 95 -1.56 -8.75 -14.10
N ILE A 96 -0.51 -9.42 -13.61
CA ILE A 96 0.82 -8.83 -13.43
C ILE A 96 1.40 -8.39 -14.77
N ARG A 97 1.28 -9.21 -15.81
CA ARG A 97 1.76 -8.85 -17.16
C ARG A 97 0.91 -7.77 -17.84
N ALA A 98 -0.30 -7.55 -17.34
CA ALA A 98 -1.26 -6.59 -17.87
C ALA A 98 -1.13 -5.20 -17.25
N GLY A 99 -0.16 -4.95 -16.35
CA GLY A 99 0.02 -3.64 -15.73
C GLY A 99 -0.59 -3.50 -14.33
N TYR A 100 -1.21 -4.55 -13.80
CA TYR A 100 -1.97 -4.48 -12.54
C TYR A 100 -1.20 -4.99 -11.31
N GLY A 101 0.10 -5.25 -11.44
CA GLY A 101 0.94 -5.72 -10.34
C GLY A 101 1.01 -4.74 -9.18
N GLY A 102 1.05 -3.44 -9.47
CA GLY A 102 1.03 -2.37 -8.45
C GLY A 102 -0.25 -2.38 -7.61
N TRP A 103 -1.41 -2.56 -8.25
CA TRP A 103 -2.70 -2.68 -7.56
C TRP A 103 -2.78 -3.95 -6.68
N LEU A 104 -2.33 -5.09 -7.21
CA LEU A 104 -2.27 -6.35 -6.45
C LEU A 104 -1.38 -6.19 -5.20
N MET A 105 -0.19 -5.62 -5.36
CA MET A 105 0.73 -5.40 -4.27
C MET A 105 0.17 -4.42 -3.23
N TYR A 106 -0.39 -3.30 -3.67
CA TYR A 106 -0.98 -2.29 -2.79
C TYR A 106 -2.13 -2.85 -1.96
N THR A 107 -3.05 -3.60 -2.58
CA THR A 107 -4.21 -4.18 -1.88
C THR A 107 -3.80 -5.27 -0.89
N ALA A 108 -2.84 -6.13 -1.26
CA ALA A 108 -2.26 -7.13 -0.37
C ALA A 108 -1.56 -6.47 0.84
N ALA A 109 -0.75 -5.44 0.57
CA ALA A 109 -0.05 -4.67 1.58
C ALA A 109 -1.03 -3.96 2.54
N SER A 110 -2.07 -3.29 2.01
CA SER A 110 -3.08 -2.62 2.84
C SER A 110 -3.86 -3.59 3.71
N ALA A 111 -4.06 -4.84 3.27
CA ALA A 111 -4.71 -5.86 4.07
C ALA A 111 -3.79 -6.50 5.13
N GLY A 112 -2.48 -6.25 5.06
CA GLY A 112 -1.49 -6.97 5.87
C GLY A 112 -1.41 -8.46 5.52
N ASP A 113 -1.78 -8.82 4.28
CA ASP A 113 -1.86 -10.20 3.79
C ASP A 113 -0.46 -10.72 3.42
N MET A 114 0.28 -11.18 4.42
CA MET A 114 1.65 -11.65 4.26
C MET A 114 1.78 -12.77 3.23
N GLY A 115 0.84 -13.72 3.22
CA GLY A 115 0.86 -14.85 2.28
C GLY A 115 0.68 -14.38 0.84
N PHE A 116 -0.25 -13.45 0.60
CA PHE A 116 -0.43 -12.92 -0.75
C PHE A 116 0.74 -12.05 -1.21
N VAL A 117 1.31 -11.23 -0.32
CA VAL A 117 2.52 -10.44 -0.62
C VAL A 117 3.69 -11.35 -1.00
N GLN A 118 3.93 -12.44 -0.26
CA GLN A 118 4.99 -13.40 -0.58
C GLN A 118 4.79 -14.02 -1.97
N VAL A 119 3.58 -14.45 -2.30
CA VAL A 119 3.27 -15.00 -3.64
C VAL A 119 3.55 -13.97 -4.75
N LEU A 120 3.26 -12.68 -4.52
CA LEU A 120 3.55 -11.63 -5.50
C LEU A 120 5.06 -11.38 -5.64
N LEU A 121 5.81 -11.32 -4.53
CA LEU A 121 7.26 -11.12 -4.54
C LEU A 121 8.03 -12.32 -5.12
N GLU A 122 7.58 -13.55 -4.88
CA GLU A 122 8.14 -14.76 -5.51
C GLU A 122 8.01 -14.74 -7.03
N ARG A 123 6.93 -14.15 -7.55
CA ARG A 123 6.71 -14.02 -8.99
C ARG A 123 7.51 -12.89 -9.60
N ASN A 124 7.58 -11.76 -8.89
CA ASN A 124 8.36 -10.60 -9.30
C ASN A 124 8.68 -9.71 -8.08
N PRO A 125 9.92 -9.75 -7.57
CA PRO A 125 10.38 -8.90 -6.47
C PRO A 125 10.26 -7.41 -6.76
N LEU A 126 10.35 -7.02 -8.03
CA LEU A 126 10.31 -5.60 -8.44
C LEU A 126 8.93 -4.98 -8.29
N LEU A 127 7.89 -5.77 -8.01
CA LEU A 127 6.57 -5.24 -7.69
C LEU A 127 6.57 -4.33 -6.46
N VAL A 128 7.58 -4.43 -5.59
CA VAL A 128 7.78 -3.51 -4.47
C VAL A 128 7.92 -2.05 -4.90
N PHE A 129 8.39 -1.80 -6.14
CA PHE A 129 8.52 -0.45 -6.69
C PHE A 129 7.22 0.11 -7.27
N GLY A 130 6.20 -0.74 -7.39
CA GLY A 130 4.92 -0.41 -7.99
C GLY A 130 4.89 -0.53 -9.51
N GLU A 131 3.70 -0.39 -10.06
CA GLU A 131 3.41 -0.47 -11.50
C GLU A 131 2.21 0.45 -11.81
N GLY A 132 2.23 1.12 -12.96
CA GLY A 132 1.15 2.04 -13.35
C GLY A 132 1.07 3.27 -12.46
N GLU A 133 -0.08 3.48 -11.82
CA GLU A 133 -0.32 4.61 -10.90
C GLU A 133 0.34 4.44 -9.53
N TYR A 134 0.85 3.24 -9.21
CA TYR A 134 1.40 2.89 -7.92
C TYR A 134 2.92 3.00 -7.93
N GLY A 135 3.48 3.66 -6.92
CA GLY A 135 4.92 3.69 -6.64
C GLY A 135 5.28 3.05 -5.30
N VAL A 136 6.59 2.89 -5.05
CA VAL A 136 7.14 2.33 -3.81
C VAL A 136 6.59 3.02 -2.55
N THR A 137 6.45 4.34 -2.57
CA THR A 137 5.93 5.10 -1.43
C THR A 137 4.45 4.78 -1.18
N ASP A 138 3.68 4.48 -2.22
CA ASP A 138 2.27 4.09 -2.07
C ASP A 138 2.15 2.68 -1.48
N ILE A 139 3.02 1.75 -1.90
CA ILE A 139 3.08 0.39 -1.38
C ILE A 139 3.51 0.39 0.10
N LEU A 140 4.58 1.12 0.43
CA LEU A 140 5.04 1.25 1.82
C LEU A 140 3.98 1.95 2.68
N TYR A 141 3.25 2.92 2.12
CA TYR A 141 2.14 3.58 2.82
C TYR A 141 1.01 2.59 3.12
N ALA A 142 0.61 1.77 2.15
CA ALA A 142 -0.40 0.73 2.34
C ALA A 142 0.03 -0.27 3.43
N ALA A 143 1.27 -0.74 3.37
CA ALA A 143 1.83 -1.65 4.38
C ALA A 143 1.89 -1.02 5.78
N ALA A 144 2.29 0.25 5.88
CA ALA A 144 2.36 0.96 7.14
C ALA A 144 0.98 1.13 7.79
N ARG A 145 -0.04 1.45 6.98
CA ARG A 145 -1.42 1.57 7.47
C ARG A 145 -2.03 0.22 7.88
N SER A 146 -1.47 -0.88 7.39
CA SER A 146 -1.94 -2.21 7.78
C SER A 146 -1.63 -2.51 9.25
N LYS A 147 -2.37 -3.47 9.81
CA LYS A 147 -2.15 -3.93 11.20
C LYS A 147 -0.92 -4.87 11.32
N ASN A 148 -0.20 -5.14 10.23
CA ASN A 148 0.87 -6.11 10.19
C ASN A 148 2.21 -5.46 9.82
N CYS A 149 3.02 -5.16 10.84
CA CYS A 149 4.34 -4.53 10.64
C CYS A 149 5.31 -5.44 9.88
N GLU A 150 5.13 -6.77 9.91
CA GLU A 150 6.01 -7.69 9.18
C GLU A 150 5.90 -7.51 7.67
N VAL A 151 4.71 -7.18 7.16
CA VAL A 151 4.50 -6.89 5.74
C VAL A 151 5.29 -5.65 5.34
N PHE A 152 5.29 -4.61 6.18
CA PHE A 152 6.10 -3.43 5.94
C PHE A 152 7.59 -3.78 5.94
N ARG A 153 8.08 -4.54 6.93
CA ARG A 153 9.50 -4.91 7.00
C ARG A 153 9.96 -5.71 5.80
N LEU A 154 9.14 -6.66 5.35
CA LEU A 154 9.42 -7.43 4.15
C LEU A 154 9.51 -6.53 2.92
N LEU A 155 8.52 -5.67 2.70
CA LEU A 155 8.50 -4.77 1.54
C LEU A 155 9.65 -3.76 1.60
N PHE A 156 9.97 -3.24 2.79
CA PHE A 156 11.11 -2.34 2.97
C PHE A 156 12.44 -3.03 2.69
N ASP A 157 12.64 -4.28 3.13
CA ASP A 157 13.83 -5.07 2.82
C ASP A 157 14.02 -5.23 1.30
N PHE A 158 12.95 -5.61 0.59
CA PHE A 158 12.97 -5.73 -0.87
C PHE A 158 13.19 -4.39 -1.60
N ALA A 159 12.75 -3.27 -1.01
CA ALA A 159 12.97 -1.94 -1.58
C ALA A 159 14.41 -1.47 -1.39
N VAL A 160 14.99 -1.67 -0.20
CA VAL A 160 16.37 -1.29 0.12
C VAL A 160 17.38 -2.20 -0.57
N SER A 161 17.03 -3.47 -0.77
CA SER A 161 17.85 -4.50 -1.42
C SER A 161 17.10 -5.11 -2.61
N PRO A 162 17.05 -4.42 -3.77
CA PRO A 162 16.28 -4.88 -4.93
C PRO A 162 16.82 -6.19 -5.48
N ARG A 163 15.92 -7.15 -5.73
CA ARG A 163 16.27 -8.48 -6.26
C ARG A 163 15.85 -8.58 -7.73
N PHE A 164 16.82 -8.69 -8.64
CA PHE A 164 16.55 -8.79 -10.08
C PHE A 164 16.50 -10.25 -10.53
N HIS A 165 15.42 -10.64 -11.21
CA HIS A 165 15.35 -11.96 -11.84
C HIS A 165 15.96 -11.90 -13.24
N THR A 166 17.12 -12.52 -13.44
CA THR A 166 17.66 -12.76 -14.78
C THR A 166 17.01 -14.02 -15.38
N GLY A 167 16.49 -13.91 -16.61
CA GLY A 167 15.60 -14.90 -17.24
C GLY A 167 16.19 -16.29 -17.59
N LYS A 168 17.27 -16.74 -16.93
CA LYS A 168 17.85 -18.08 -17.11
C LYS A 168 17.93 -18.82 -15.77
N GLY A 169 16.81 -19.39 -15.34
CA GLY A 169 16.75 -20.66 -14.59
C GLY A 169 17.55 -20.79 -13.29
N GLY A 170 17.99 -19.70 -12.68
CA GLY A 170 18.69 -19.70 -11.41
C GLY A 170 18.54 -18.34 -10.75
N ILE A 171 18.27 -18.34 -9.44
CA ILE A 171 18.40 -17.16 -8.60
C ILE A 171 19.90 -16.87 -8.53
N PHE A 172 20.44 -16.23 -9.56
CA PHE A 172 21.61 -15.41 -9.35
C PHE A 172 21.07 -14.18 -8.62
N GLU A 173 21.21 -14.16 -7.29
CA GLU A 173 21.40 -12.90 -6.59
C GLU A 173 22.59 -12.26 -7.28
N GLU A 174 22.30 -11.46 -8.32
CA GLU A 174 23.22 -10.49 -8.82
C GLU A 174 23.45 -9.60 -7.61
N HIS A 175 24.52 -9.91 -6.87
CA HIS A 175 25.12 -8.99 -5.93
C HIS A 175 25.55 -7.82 -6.80
N ILE A 176 24.59 -6.93 -7.11
CA ILE A 176 24.90 -5.53 -7.32
C ILE A 176 25.83 -5.24 -6.15
N GLY A 177 27.05 -4.76 -6.44
CA GLY A 177 28.01 -4.41 -5.40
C GLY A 177 27.36 -3.52 -4.33
N GLU A 178 28.10 -3.19 -3.26
CA GLU A 178 27.55 -2.42 -2.13
C GLU A 178 26.50 -1.38 -2.56
N ILE A 179 25.26 -1.60 -2.13
CA ILE A 179 24.13 -0.75 -2.48
C ILE A 179 24.52 0.67 -2.08
N PRO A 180 24.47 1.66 -3.00
CA PRO A 180 24.93 3.00 -2.70
C PRO A 180 24.23 3.53 -1.45
N SER A 181 24.99 4.09 -0.51
CA SER A 181 24.47 4.66 0.73
C SER A 181 23.37 5.70 0.47
N VAL A 182 23.53 6.47 -0.62
CA VAL A 182 22.54 7.45 -1.11
C VAL A 182 21.22 6.77 -1.49
N TYR A 183 21.24 5.62 -2.18
CA TYR A 183 20.03 4.88 -2.54
C TYR A 183 19.31 4.37 -1.29
N LYS A 184 20.06 3.77 -0.36
CA LYS A 184 19.50 3.29 0.91
C LYS A 184 18.88 4.43 1.70
N TRP A 185 19.52 5.60 1.73
CA TRP A 185 18.98 6.80 2.37
C TRP A 185 17.68 7.26 1.71
N GLU A 186 17.61 7.34 0.39
CA GLU A 186 16.40 7.69 -0.37
C GLU A 186 15.24 6.73 -0.07
N MET A 187 15.50 5.43 -0.01
CA MET A 187 14.46 4.44 0.33
C MET A 187 13.99 4.58 1.78
N THR A 188 14.91 4.80 2.73
CA THR A 188 14.56 5.10 4.12
C THR A 188 13.73 6.37 4.25
N ASN A 189 14.08 7.44 3.53
CA ASN A 189 13.34 8.69 3.53
C ASN A 189 11.89 8.48 3.05
N ARG A 190 11.70 7.73 1.97
CA ARG A 190 10.37 7.35 1.46
C ARG A 190 9.59 6.48 2.45
N ALA A 191 10.26 5.54 3.10
CA ALA A 191 9.68 4.66 4.11
C ALA A 191 9.21 5.43 5.34
N LEU A 192 10.00 6.41 5.81
CA LEU A 192 9.63 7.30 6.93
C LEU A 192 8.40 8.14 6.60
N HIS A 193 8.35 8.76 5.42
CA HIS A 193 7.17 9.51 4.98
C HIS A 193 5.92 8.63 4.87
N ALA A 194 6.08 7.42 4.34
CA ALA A 194 5.00 6.43 4.25
C ALA A 194 4.51 5.98 5.64
N ALA A 195 5.43 5.67 6.56
CA ALA A 195 5.12 5.26 7.93
C ALA A 195 4.41 6.37 8.72
N ALA A 196 4.93 7.60 8.65
CA ALA A 196 4.34 8.76 9.29
C ALA A 196 2.92 9.05 8.76
N ARG A 197 2.72 8.96 7.44
CA ARG A 197 1.40 9.09 6.81
C ARG A 197 0.44 7.95 7.18
N GLY A 198 0.97 6.74 7.31
CA GLY A 198 0.23 5.52 7.67
C GLY A 198 -0.17 5.45 9.14
N GLY A 199 0.48 6.22 10.02
CA GLY A 199 0.16 6.29 11.45
C GLY A 199 0.80 5.20 12.30
N ASN A 200 1.72 4.41 11.77
CA ASN A 200 2.27 3.27 12.48
C ASN A 200 3.53 3.65 13.26
N LEU A 201 3.33 3.98 14.54
CA LEU A 201 4.40 4.39 15.46
C LEU A 201 5.51 3.36 15.58
N LYS A 202 5.17 2.07 15.66
CA LYS A 202 6.16 1.00 15.82
C LYS A 202 7.13 0.96 14.65
N ILE A 203 6.62 1.05 13.42
CA ILE A 203 7.46 1.11 12.21
C ILE A 203 8.33 2.38 12.23
N LEU A 204 7.75 3.52 12.64
CA LEU A 204 8.45 4.79 12.67
C LEU A 204 9.61 4.77 13.68
N GLU A 205 9.39 4.25 14.88
CA GLU A 205 10.41 4.08 15.93
C GLU A 205 11.54 3.15 15.45
N GLU A 206 11.21 2.04 14.80
CA GLU A 206 12.20 1.11 14.24
C GLU A 206 13.08 1.77 13.16
N LEU A 207 12.48 2.54 12.25
CA LEU A 207 13.21 3.27 11.21
C LEU A 207 14.07 4.42 11.78
N LEU A 208 13.62 5.05 12.86
CA LEU A 208 14.30 6.17 13.52
C LEU A 208 15.30 5.75 14.60
N ALA A 209 15.40 4.46 14.95
CA ALA A 209 16.24 3.98 16.04
C ALA A 209 17.72 4.42 15.95
N ASN A 210 18.23 4.62 14.73
CA ASN A 210 19.60 5.08 14.47
C ASN A 210 19.67 6.51 13.90
N CYS A 211 18.58 7.28 13.99
CA CYS A 211 18.49 8.62 13.46
C CYS A 211 18.90 9.66 14.50
N THR A 212 19.83 10.55 14.13
CA THR A 212 20.26 11.68 14.96
C THR A 212 19.43 12.94 14.75
N ASP A 213 18.95 13.19 13.53
CA ASP A 213 18.13 14.36 13.21
C ASP A 213 17.01 14.03 12.21
N ILE A 214 15.77 14.07 12.70
CA ILE A 214 14.55 13.78 11.95
C ILE A 214 14.30 14.84 10.87
N LEU A 215 14.74 16.09 11.06
CA LEU A 215 14.49 17.20 10.13
C LEU A 215 15.26 17.09 8.82
N THR A 216 16.24 16.19 8.76
CA THR A 216 17.00 15.86 7.55
C THR A 216 16.16 15.10 6.51
N TYR A 217 15.08 14.44 6.93
CA TYR A 217 14.19 13.71 6.04
C TYR A 217 13.14 14.63 5.42
N ARG A 218 13.37 14.97 4.16
CA ARG A 218 12.46 15.80 3.36
C ARG A 218 12.16 15.14 2.02
N ASP A 219 10.91 15.23 1.59
CA ASP A 219 10.51 14.77 0.27
C ASP A 219 10.90 15.77 -0.84
N ALA A 220 10.53 15.46 -2.09
CA ALA A 220 10.83 16.30 -3.25
C ALA A 220 10.16 17.69 -3.22
N HIS A 221 9.22 17.92 -2.29
CA HIS A 221 8.54 19.21 -2.07
C HIS A 221 9.01 19.89 -0.79
N ASP A 222 10.17 19.50 -0.24
CA ASP A 222 10.66 19.94 1.07
C ASP A 222 9.70 19.64 2.25
N SER A 223 8.73 18.74 2.05
CA SER A 223 7.83 18.33 3.11
C SER A 223 8.55 17.39 4.06
N THR A 224 8.39 17.64 5.36
CA THR A 224 8.92 16.77 6.42
C THR A 224 7.97 15.61 6.71
N ILE A 225 8.45 14.62 7.46
CA ILE A 225 7.60 13.50 7.93
C ILE A 225 6.37 13.98 8.73
N LEU A 226 6.47 15.13 9.40
CA LEU A 226 5.34 15.75 10.13
C LEU A 226 4.26 16.28 9.20
N HIS A 227 4.63 16.83 8.03
CA HIS A 227 3.65 17.23 7.03
C HIS A 227 2.86 16.01 6.52
N ALA A 228 3.54 14.88 6.33
CA ALA A 228 2.92 13.63 5.92
C ALA A 228 1.95 13.06 6.98
N ALA A 229 2.34 13.10 8.25
CA ALA A 229 1.48 12.71 9.37
C ALA A 229 0.26 13.64 9.51
N ALA A 230 0.47 14.97 9.46
CA ALA A 230 -0.59 15.97 9.54
C ALA A 230 -1.60 15.84 8.39
N GLY A 231 -1.14 15.56 7.17
CA GLY A 231 -2.01 15.37 6.00
C GLY A 231 -2.99 14.18 6.11
N ARG A 232 -2.77 13.24 7.03
CA ARG A 232 -3.71 12.14 7.34
C ARG A 232 -4.28 12.21 8.76
N GLY A 233 -4.03 13.29 9.50
CA GLY A 233 -4.52 13.44 10.87
C GLY A 233 -3.93 12.40 11.83
N GLN A 234 -2.68 11.98 11.63
CA GLN A 234 -2.01 10.99 12.49
C GLN A 234 -1.52 11.66 13.78
N VAL A 235 -2.48 11.93 14.67
CA VAL A 235 -2.29 12.71 15.90
C VAL A 235 -1.23 12.07 16.79
N GLU A 236 -1.21 10.74 16.91
CA GLU A 236 -0.25 10.01 17.74
C GLU A 236 1.19 10.16 17.23
N VAL A 237 1.40 10.14 15.91
CA VAL A 237 2.71 10.35 15.29
C VAL A 237 3.22 11.77 15.57
N ILE A 238 2.34 12.76 15.48
CA ILE A 238 2.67 14.17 15.75
C ILE A 238 3.08 14.32 17.21
N PHE A 239 2.30 13.81 18.16
CA PHE A 239 2.62 13.91 19.58
C PHE A 239 3.86 13.12 19.97
N CYS A 240 4.05 11.90 19.46
CA CYS A 240 5.26 11.11 19.72
C CYS A 240 6.52 11.82 19.20
N SER A 241 6.43 12.48 18.05
CA SER A 241 7.54 13.29 17.52
C SER A 241 7.89 14.48 18.41
N PHE A 242 6.90 15.14 19.03
CA PHE A 242 7.17 16.22 20.00
C PHE A 242 7.90 15.71 21.26
N TYR A 243 7.51 14.54 21.78
CA TYR A 243 8.18 13.94 22.93
C TYR A 243 9.58 13.41 22.60
N SER A 244 9.79 12.82 21.41
CA SER A 244 11.12 12.37 20.97
C SER A 244 12.05 13.54 20.62
N LEU A 245 11.55 14.64 20.06
CA LEU A 245 12.31 15.90 19.92
C LEU A 245 12.71 16.46 21.29
N LEU A 246 11.86 16.36 22.30
CA LEU A 246 12.18 16.72 23.69
C LEU A 246 13.25 15.79 24.28
N ILE A 247 13.17 14.48 24.07
CA ILE A 247 14.15 13.52 24.60
C ILE A 247 15.52 13.69 23.93
N ILE A 248 15.57 13.94 22.62
CA ILE A 248 16.83 14.22 21.90
C ILE A 248 17.42 15.58 22.31
N ALA A 249 16.58 16.60 22.54
CA ALA A 249 17.04 17.92 22.98
C ALA A 249 17.50 17.97 24.46
N PHE A 250 17.07 17.04 25.31
CA PHE A 250 17.46 16.96 26.72
C PHE A 250 18.53 15.88 27.03
N SER A 251 19.01 15.16 26.01
CA SER A 251 20.08 14.14 26.16
C SER A 251 21.46 14.62 25.68
N LEU A 252 21.65 15.93 25.51
CA LEU A 252 22.93 16.62 25.25
C LEU A 252 23.22 17.62 26.37
#